data_AF-A0A2M7XVA6-F1
#
_entry.id   AF-A0A2M7XVA6-F1
#
_cell.length_a   1.000
_cell.length_b   1.000
_cell.length_c   1.000
_cell.angle_alpha   90.00
_cell.angle_beta   90.00
_cell.angle_gamma   90.00
#
_symmetry.space_group_name_H-M   'P 1'
#
loop_
_entity.id
_entity.type
_entity.pdbx_description
1 polymer ?
#
loop_
_entity_poly.entity_id
_entity_poly.type
_entity_poly.pdbx_seq_one_letter_code
_entity_poly.pdbx_strand_id
1 'polypeptide(L)' 'EELTYEGYGPYGVALIIEAMTDNKNRTVSEIRHLLGKYGGNLGSSGS' A
#
# COMPACT_ATOMS: atom_id res chain seq x y z
N GLU A 1 -1.23 -7.39 -13.86
CA GLU A 1 0.13 -7.44 -13.31
C GLU A 1 0.03 -7.74 -11.82
N GLU A 2 0.88 -8.65 -11.33
CA GLU A 2 1.05 -8.91 -9.90
C GLU A 2 2.01 -7.87 -9.33
N LEU A 3 1.58 -7.20 -8.26
CA LEU A 3 2.30 -6.10 -7.63
C LEU A 3 2.34 -6.35 -6.13
N THR A 4 3.51 -6.08 -5.55
CA THR A 4 3.69 -6.09 -4.09
C THR A 4 3.92 -4.67 -3.62
N TYR A 5 3.19 -4.27 -2.58
CA TYR A 5 3.37 -3.00 -1.89
C TYR A 5 3.72 -3.23 -0.44
N GLU A 6 4.55 -2.34 0.09
CA GLU A 6 4.96 -2.35 1.49
C GLU A 6 4.40 -1.10 2.16
N GLY A 7 3.99 -1.23 3.41
CA GLY A 7 3.46 -0.10 4.16
C GLY A 7 3.43 -0.36 5.66
N TYR A 8 2.97 0.64 6.39
CA TYR A 8 2.80 0.58 7.83
C TYR A 8 1.33 0.85 8.18
N GLY A 9 0.76 0.05 9.06
CA GLY A 9 -0.55 0.26 9.65
C GLY A 9 -0.49 1.09 10.95
N PRO A 10 -1.63 1.20 11.66
CA PRO A 10 -1.68 1.78 13.00
C PRO A 10 -0.59 1.22 13.90
N TYR A 11 -0.03 2.08 14.75
CA TYR A 11 1.00 1.70 15.73
C TYR A 11 2.30 1.14 15.11
N GLY A 12 2.53 1.36 13.81
CA GLY A 12 3.78 0.99 13.14
C GLY A 12 3.86 -0.49 12.73
N VAL A 13 2.73 -1.19 12.64
CA VAL A 13 2.69 -2.59 12.16
C VAL A 13 3.08 -2.65 10.69
N ALA A 14 4.09 -3.44 10.33
CA ALA A 14 4.49 -3.63 8.93
C ALA A 14 3.44 -4.46 8.16
N LEU A 15 3.13 -4.03 6.93
CA LEU A 15 2.17 -4.64 6.04
C LEU A 15 2.84 -4.95 4.69
N ILE A 16 2.61 -6.16 4.19
CA ILE A 16 2.90 -6.56 2.82
C ILE A 16 1.56 -6.77 2.12
N ILE A 17 1.35 -6.07 1.02
CA ILE A 17 0.09 -6.06 0.27
C ILE A 17 0.36 -6.58 -1.14
N GLU A 18 -0.15 -7.77 -1.43
CA GLU A 18 -0.10 -8.35 -2.77
C GLU A 18 -1.40 -8.03 -3.51
N ALA A 19 -1.27 -7.54 -4.73
CA ALA A 19 -2.40 -7.13 -5.55
C ALA A 19 -2.21 -7.59 -7.00
N MET A 20 -3.31 -8.01 -7.62
CA MET A 20 -3.40 -8.22 -9.06
C MET A 20 -4.26 -7.13 -9.67
N THR A 21 -3.70 -6.36 -10.59
CA THR A 21 -4.43 -5.24 -11.20
C THR A 21 -3.98 -5.00 -12.63
N ASP A 22 -4.88 -4.45 -13.43
CA ASP A 22 -4.63 -3.94 -14.78
C ASP A 22 -4.21 -2.46 -14.78
N ASN A 23 -4.36 -1.78 -13.65
CA ASN A 23 -4.04 -0.36 -13.50
C ASN A 23 -3.32 -0.09 -12.17
N LYS A 24 -1.99 -0.04 -12.24
CA LYS A 24 -1.10 0.24 -11.11
C LYS A 24 -1.39 1.59 -10.44
N ASN A 25 -1.61 2.65 -11.23
CA ASN A 25 -1.77 4.01 -10.70
C ASN A 25 -3.05 4.15 -9.87
N ARG A 26 -4.16 3.54 -10.32
CA ARG A 26 -5.42 3.47 -9.55
C ARG A 26 -5.20 2.74 -8.22
N THR A 27 -4.60 1.56 -8.31
CA THR A 27 -4.41 0.65 -7.15
C THR A 27 -3.51 1.29 -6.08
N VAL A 28 -2.39 1.92 -6.48
CA VAL A 28 -1.52 2.67 -5.55
C VAL A 28 -2.27 3.80 -4.85
N SER A 29 -3.09 4.54 -5.61
CA SER A 29 -3.84 5.68 -5.08
C SER A 29 -4.89 5.23 -4.06
N GLU A 30 -5.60 4.14 -4.35
CA GLU A 30 -6.58 3.53 -3.44
C GLU A 30 -5.91 3.00 -2.16
N ILE A 31 -4.80 2.26 -2.29
CA ILE A 31 -4.06 1.73 -1.12
C ILE A 31 -3.56 2.89 -0.25
N ARG A 32 -2.98 3.93 -0.84
CA ARG A 32 -2.52 5.12 -0.10
C ARG A 32 -3.68 5.81 0.62
N HIS A 33 -4.83 5.95 -0.05
CA HIS A 33 -6.02 6.54 0.56
C HIS A 33 -6.53 5.71 1.74
N LEU A 34 -6.62 4.39 1.59
CA LEU A 34 -7.06 3.49 2.65
C LEU A 34 -6.11 3.50 3.84
N LEU A 35 -4.80 3.33 3.61
CA LEU A 35 -3.81 3.36 4.68
C LEU A 35 -3.84 4.72 5.41
N GLY A 36 -3.85 5.83 4.68
CA GLY A 36 -3.95 7.16 5.29
C GLY A 36 -5.23 7.36 6.11
N LYS A 37 -6.38 6.86 5.63
CA LYS A 37 -7.66 6.94 6.34
C LYS A 37 -7.66 6.15 7.66
N TYR A 38 -6.95 5.03 7.71
CA TYR A 38 -6.89 4.16 8.89
C TYR A 38 -5.61 4.34 9.71
N GLY A 39 -4.90 5.47 9.60
CA GLY A 39 -3.73 5.76 10.45
C GLY A 39 -2.47 4.97 10.11
N GLY A 40 -2.33 4.57 8.85
CA GLY A 40 -1.14 3.97 8.27
C GLY A 40 -0.55 4.80 7.12
N ASN A 41 0.50 4.29 6.50
CA ASN A 41 1.11 4.86 5.30
C ASN A 41 1.56 3.77 4.33
N LEU A 42 1.63 4.12 3.04
CA LEU A 42 2.29 3.29 2.04
C LEU A 42 3.77 3.62 2.04
N GLY A 43 4.63 2.61 2.19
CA GLY A 43 6.07 2.71 2.05
C GLY A 43 6.48 2.97 0.60
N SER A 44 7.63 3.61 0.42
CA SER A 44 8.29 3.67 -0.88
C SER A 44 8.90 2.31 -1.18
N SER A 45 8.60 1.74 -2.36
CA SER A 45 9.26 0.54 -2.84
C SER A 45 10.78 0.72 -2.80
N GLY A 46 11.47 -0.01 -1.90
CA GLY A 46 12.94 -0.08 -1.83
C GLY A 46 13.64 0.96 -0.93
N SER A 47 13.12 1.20 0.28
CA SER A 47 13.86 1.97 1.32
C SER A 47 14.49 1.03 2.34
#